data_AF-C6GA10-F1
#
_entry.id   AF-C6GA10-F1
#
_cell.length_a   1.000
_cell.length_b   1.000
_cell.length_c   1.000
_cell.angle_alpha   90.00
_cell.angle_beta   90.00
_cell.angle_gamma   90.00
#
_symmetry.space_group_name_H-M   'P 1'
#
loop_
_entity.id
_entity.type
_entity.pdbx_description
1 polymer ?
#
loop_
_entity_poly.entity_id
_entity_poly.type
_entity_poly.pdbx_seq_one_letter_code
_entity_poly.pdbx_strand_id
1 'polypeptide(L)'
;MLFDKNVECHSFVMGASGKGKSVFSEQVRKNARLRGDLLVDTDMLREGRGLRPYEHEYARRLVLGLSGPLPRELRGKPVTLISDVSRPKKVKRQPKQFVKTANGVALDRQLVADAREQLEMQTGIWLKQPELIALMEESGIDETLAEFGEAETQIREMLADALAMKLVGRSWPMCGALCNAADKSNVSFSAELDVAAKKAGYMVR
;
A
#
# COMPACT_ATOMS: atom_id res chain seq x y z
N MET A 1 3.17 -10.45 13.07
CA MET A 1 3.65 -9.70 14.25
C MET A 1 4.19 -8.41 13.69
N LEU A 2 3.71 -7.25 14.13
CA LEU A 2 4.06 -5.94 13.53
C LEU A 2 5.48 -5.46 13.86
N PHE A 3 6.23 -6.20 14.67
CA PHE A 3 7.59 -5.85 15.05
C PHE A 3 8.46 -7.11 15.05
N ASP A 4 9.65 -6.98 14.48
CA ASP A 4 10.76 -7.87 14.77
C ASP A 4 11.02 -7.80 16.27
N LYS A 5 11.13 -8.94 16.95
CA LYS A 5 11.36 -8.96 18.42
C LYS A 5 12.69 -8.31 18.83
N ASN A 6 13.55 -8.03 17.86
CA ASN A 6 14.91 -7.50 18.05
C ASN A 6 15.02 -6.00 17.73
N VAL A 7 13.91 -5.30 17.44
CA VAL A 7 13.93 -3.86 17.15
C VAL A 7 13.66 -3.05 18.42
N GLU A 8 14.60 -2.18 18.79
CA GLU A 8 14.37 -1.15 19.80
C GLU A 8 13.30 -0.17 19.29
N CYS A 9 12.15 -0.14 19.96
CA CYS A 9 10.99 0.65 19.56
C CYS A 9 10.54 1.56 20.71
N HIS A 10 10.68 2.87 20.51
CA HIS A 10 10.14 3.88 21.40
C HIS A 10 8.78 4.34 20.88
N SER A 11 7.69 3.99 21.56
CA SER A 11 6.35 4.41 21.15
C SER A 11 5.75 5.45 22.10
N PHE A 12 5.34 6.58 21.55
CA PHE A 12 4.61 7.63 22.23
C PHE A 12 3.19 7.69 21.67
N VAL A 13 2.21 7.35 22.51
CA VAL A 13 0.79 7.50 22.16
C VAL A 13 0.32 8.85 22.68
N MET A 14 0.02 9.77 21.78
CA MET A 14 -0.39 11.14 22.11
C MET A 14 -1.92 11.25 22.10
N GLY A 15 -2.48 12.11 22.95
CA GLY A 15 -3.90 12.46 22.90
C GLY A 15 -4.25 13.27 21.64
N ALA A 16 -5.54 13.29 21.28
CA ALA A 16 -6.04 14.04 20.11
C ALA A 16 -5.81 15.56 20.23
N SER A 17 -5.89 16.12 21.44
CA SER A 17 -5.64 17.53 21.73
C SER A 17 -5.05 17.71 23.13
N GLY A 18 -4.33 18.82 23.36
CA GLY A 18 -3.79 19.16 24.68
C GLY A 18 -2.72 20.25 24.64
N LYS A 19 -2.68 21.09 25.70
CA LYS A 19 -1.60 22.07 25.89
C LYS A 19 -0.26 21.32 26.06
N GLY A 20 0.72 21.62 25.21
CA GLY A 20 2.06 21.01 25.26
C GLY A 20 2.30 19.83 24.30
N LYS A 21 1.28 19.35 23.57
CA LYS A 21 1.46 18.28 22.56
C LYS A 21 2.53 18.63 21.53
N SER A 22 2.47 19.84 20.98
CA SER A 22 3.40 20.31 19.94
C SER A 22 4.85 20.41 20.44
N VAL A 23 5.04 20.95 21.64
CA VAL A 23 6.38 21.08 22.24
C VAL A 23 6.99 19.70 22.52
N PHE A 24 6.17 18.78 23.05
CA PHE A 24 6.63 17.41 23.31
C PHE A 24 6.92 16.65 22.02
N SER A 25 6.05 16.72 21.02
CA SER A 25 6.27 16.03 19.74
C SER A 25 7.49 16.57 19.02
N GLU A 26 7.74 17.88 19.02
CA GLU A 26 8.97 18.47 18.48
C GLU A 26 10.22 17.96 19.20
N GLN A 27 10.21 17.89 20.53
CA GLN A 27 11.36 17.38 21.29
C GLN A 27 11.62 15.90 20.98
N VAL A 28 10.57 15.08 20.91
CA VAL A 28 10.69 13.66 20.55
C VAL A 28 11.22 13.50 19.12
N ARG A 29 10.72 14.29 18.16
CA ARG A 29 11.22 14.31 16.78
C ARG A 29 12.70 14.67 16.73
N LYS A 30 13.12 15.71 17.44
CA LYS A 30 14.53 16.14 17.51
C LYS A 30 15.41 15.04 18.10
N ASN A 31 14.98 14.41 19.19
CA ASN A 31 15.72 13.32 19.82
C ASN A 31 15.82 12.08 18.91
N ALA A 32 14.73 11.70 18.22
CA ALA A 32 14.75 10.60 17.26
C ALA A 32 15.76 10.85 16.13
N ARG A 33 15.77 12.07 15.57
CA ARG A 33 16.74 12.46 14.54
C ARG A 33 18.18 12.42 15.04
N LEU A 34 18.44 12.85 16.28
CA LEU A 34 19.78 12.82 16.89
C LEU A 34 20.27 11.38 17.14
N ARG A 35 19.37 10.46 17.50
CA ARG A 35 19.69 9.03 17.68
C ARG A 35 19.84 8.28 16.36
N GLY A 36 19.43 8.87 15.24
CA GLY A 36 19.39 8.19 13.95
C GLY A 36 18.24 7.20 13.83
N ASP A 37 17.24 7.29 14.70
CA ASP A 37 16.05 6.43 14.67
C ASP A 37 15.20 6.74 13.43
N LEU A 38 14.50 5.72 12.94
CA LEU A 38 13.44 5.92 11.96
C LEU A 38 12.27 6.63 12.64
N LEU A 39 11.96 7.85 12.21
CA LEU A 39 10.86 8.64 12.78
C LEU A 39 9.54 8.28 12.10
N VAL A 40 8.60 7.71 12.85
CA VAL A 40 7.29 7.29 12.35
C VAL A 40 6.21 8.11 13.03
N ASP A 41 5.76 9.17 12.37
CA ASP A 41 4.80 10.13 12.91
C ASP A 41 3.52 10.18 12.06
N THR A 42 2.41 9.72 12.63
CA THR A 42 1.11 9.64 11.92
C THR A 42 0.49 11.01 11.68
N ASP A 43 0.77 12.00 12.54
CA ASP A 43 0.30 13.37 12.37
C ASP A 43 1.05 14.02 11.20
N MET A 44 2.38 13.86 11.14
CA MET A 44 3.19 14.38 10.02
C MET A 44 2.84 13.74 8.68
N LEU A 45 2.45 12.45 8.67
CA LEU A 45 1.92 11.80 7.48
C LEU A 45 0.65 12.49 6.98
N ARG A 46 -0.33 12.72 7.86
CA ARG A 46 -1.61 13.37 7.51
C ARG A 46 -1.41 14.80 7.03
N GLU A 47 -0.46 15.51 7.63
CA GLU A 47 -0.10 16.88 7.24
C GLU A 47 0.75 16.94 5.96
N GLY A 48 1.27 15.82 5.49
CA GLY A 48 2.14 15.74 4.31
C GLY A 48 3.52 16.38 4.52
N ARG A 49 4.07 16.36 5.73
CA ARG A 49 5.30 17.11 6.09
C ARG A 49 6.43 16.20 6.58
N GLY A 50 7.67 16.56 6.25
CA GLY A 50 8.91 16.28 7.00
C GLY A 50 9.30 14.81 7.29
N LEU A 51 8.63 13.84 6.68
CA LEU A 51 9.02 12.42 6.70
C LEU A 51 9.89 12.09 5.49
N ARG A 52 10.95 11.31 5.72
CA ARG A 52 11.76 10.69 4.64
C ARG A 52 10.95 9.59 3.94
N PRO A 53 11.33 9.15 2.72
CA PRO A 53 10.56 8.16 1.96
C PRO A 53 10.20 6.89 2.76
N TYR A 54 11.17 6.31 3.47
CA TYR A 54 10.95 5.11 4.30
C TYR A 54 10.17 5.39 5.59
N GLU A 55 10.28 6.60 6.15
CA GLU A 55 9.49 7.03 7.32
C GLU A 55 8.03 7.23 6.95
N HIS A 56 7.81 7.82 5.77
CA HIS A 56 6.49 8.04 5.18
C HIS A 56 5.78 6.71 4.93
N GLU A 57 6.47 5.75 4.31
CA GLU A 57 5.92 4.43 4.06
C GLU A 57 5.54 3.71 5.37
N TYR A 58 6.42 3.73 6.37
CA TYR A 58 6.14 3.12 7.66
C TYR A 58 4.92 3.79 8.33
N ALA A 59 4.89 5.12 8.38
CA ALA A 59 3.76 5.86 8.96
C ALA A 59 2.45 5.54 8.23
N ARG A 60 2.49 5.43 6.90
CA ARG A 60 1.34 5.05 6.06
C ARG A 60 0.83 3.66 6.40
N ARG A 61 1.72 2.67 6.56
CA ARG A 61 1.34 1.29 6.92
C ARG A 61 0.63 1.24 8.28
N LEU A 62 1.07 2.04 9.24
CA LEU A 62 0.41 2.13 10.55
C LEU A 62 -0.97 2.76 10.46
N VAL A 63 -1.12 3.85 9.70
CA VAL A 63 -2.42 4.52 9.52
C VAL A 63 -3.40 3.62 8.78
N LEU A 64 -2.93 2.86 7.79
CA LEU A 64 -3.75 1.94 6.99
C LEU A 64 -3.92 0.55 7.62
N GLY A 65 -3.23 0.24 8.72
CA GLY A 65 -3.32 -1.07 9.38
C GLY A 65 -2.71 -2.23 8.60
N LEU A 66 -1.76 -1.96 7.69
CA LEU A 66 -1.08 -2.98 6.88
C LEU A 66 -0.18 -3.86 7.77
N SER A 67 -0.15 -5.18 7.51
CA SER A 67 0.37 -6.17 8.47
C SER A 67 1.40 -7.17 7.93
N GLY A 68 1.81 -7.02 6.67
CA GLY A 68 2.87 -7.79 6.04
C GLY A 68 4.28 -7.29 6.38
N PRO A 69 5.30 -7.89 5.72
CA PRO A 69 6.69 -7.66 6.09
C PRO A 69 7.14 -6.25 5.69
N LEU A 70 7.94 -5.62 6.56
CA LEU A 70 8.60 -4.36 6.21
C LEU A 70 9.58 -4.58 5.05
N PRO A 71 9.81 -3.57 4.18
CA PRO A 71 10.91 -3.57 3.23
C PRO A 71 12.25 -3.86 3.89
N ARG A 72 13.18 -4.45 3.15
CA ARG A 72 14.48 -4.90 3.69
C ARG A 72 15.24 -3.75 4.35
N GLU A 73 15.15 -2.56 3.78
CA GLU A 73 15.76 -1.32 4.25
C GLU A 73 15.18 -0.82 5.58
N LEU A 74 13.98 -1.27 5.95
CA LEU A 74 13.27 -0.93 7.18
C LEU A 74 13.41 -1.99 8.27
N ARG A 75 13.87 -3.19 7.94
CA ARG A 75 14.04 -4.29 8.92
C ARG A 75 15.22 -4.00 9.86
N GLY A 76 15.04 -4.27 11.16
CA GLY A 76 16.10 -4.19 12.16
C GLY A 76 16.55 -2.79 12.58
N LYS A 77 15.99 -1.72 12.01
CA LYS A 77 16.33 -0.34 12.40
C LYS A 77 15.59 0.08 13.66
N PRO A 78 16.21 0.86 14.56
CA PRO A 78 15.52 1.44 15.71
C PRO A 78 14.44 2.41 15.24
N VAL A 79 13.28 2.37 15.87
CA VAL A 79 12.09 3.15 15.46
C VAL A 79 11.60 4.01 16.62
N THR A 80 11.38 5.29 16.34
CA THR A 80 10.60 6.17 17.22
C THR A 80 9.23 6.43 16.60
N LEU A 81 8.19 5.92 17.24
CA LEU A 81 6.81 6.01 16.78
C LEU A 81 6.04 7.05 17.61
N ILE A 82 5.45 8.02 16.92
CA ILE A 82 4.55 9.04 17.48
C ILE A 82 3.20 8.82 16.82
N SER A 83 2.21 8.38 17.58
CA SER A 83 0.85 8.18 17.04
C SER A 83 -0.23 8.72 17.97
N ASP A 84 -1.25 9.33 17.37
CA ASP A 84 -2.51 9.69 18.02
C ASP A 84 -3.45 8.49 18.19
N VAL A 85 -3.25 7.46 17.36
CA VAL A 85 -4.00 6.20 17.42
C VAL A 85 -3.32 5.25 18.41
N SER A 86 -4.09 4.70 19.36
CA SER A 86 -3.60 3.59 20.19
C SER A 86 -3.18 2.45 19.27
N ARG A 87 -1.99 1.87 19.48
CA ARG A 87 -1.45 0.75 18.67
C ARG A 87 -2.58 -0.17 18.22
N PRO A 88 -2.67 -0.54 16.93
CA PRO A 88 -3.71 -1.47 16.48
C PRO A 88 -3.67 -2.67 17.42
N LYS A 89 -4.79 -2.87 18.17
CA LYS A 89 -4.97 -4.03 19.05
C LYS A 89 -4.50 -5.23 18.25
N LYS A 90 -3.63 -6.08 18.83
CA LYS A 90 -3.20 -7.35 18.22
C LYS A 90 -4.41 -7.93 17.49
N VAL A 91 -4.44 -7.82 16.16
CA VAL A 91 -5.54 -8.37 15.39
C VAL A 91 -5.46 -9.85 15.72
N LYS A 92 -6.50 -10.36 16.41
CA LYS A 92 -6.60 -11.80 16.68
C LYS A 92 -6.35 -12.45 15.34
N ARG A 93 -5.29 -13.27 15.24
CA ARG A 93 -4.95 -13.99 14.00
C ARG A 93 -6.23 -14.67 13.54
N GLN A 94 -6.89 -14.08 12.55
CA GLN A 94 -7.96 -14.74 11.85
C GLN A 94 -7.31 -15.94 11.17
N PRO A 95 -7.96 -17.11 11.11
CA PRO A 95 -7.43 -18.24 10.38
C PRO A 95 -7.17 -17.76 8.94
N LYS A 96 -5.90 -17.79 8.51
CA LYS A 96 -5.51 -17.41 7.15
C LYS A 96 -6.24 -18.35 6.20
N GLN A 97 -7.23 -17.82 5.48
CA GLN A 97 -7.92 -18.57 4.44
C GLN A 97 -7.06 -18.46 3.20
N PHE A 98 -6.50 -19.58 2.74
CA PHE A 98 -5.66 -19.59 1.55
C PHE A 98 -6.48 -19.84 0.30
N VAL A 99 -6.13 -19.14 -0.77
CA VAL A 99 -6.60 -19.37 -2.13
C VAL A 99 -5.42 -19.90 -2.92
N LYS A 100 -5.63 -21.01 -3.64
CA LYS A 100 -4.62 -21.57 -4.52
C LYS A 100 -4.82 -21.00 -5.92
N THR A 101 -3.74 -20.48 -6.51
CA THR A 101 -3.68 -20.19 -7.94
C THR A 101 -3.40 -21.47 -8.71
N ALA A 102 -3.73 -21.50 -10.00
CA ALA A 102 -3.45 -22.61 -10.90
C ALA A 102 -1.94 -22.90 -11.03
N ASN A 103 -1.09 -21.88 -10.81
CA ASN A 103 0.38 -22.00 -10.76
C ASN A 103 0.89 -22.66 -9.47
N GLY A 104 0.00 -23.05 -8.55
CA GLY A 104 0.35 -23.75 -7.31
C GLY A 104 0.73 -22.81 -6.15
N VAL A 105 0.58 -21.49 -6.32
CA VAL A 105 0.87 -20.49 -5.29
C VAL A 105 -0.30 -20.37 -4.32
N ALA A 106 -0.01 -20.45 -3.01
CA ALA A 106 -1.01 -20.29 -1.96
C ALA A 106 -1.00 -18.84 -1.44
N LEU A 107 -1.97 -18.05 -1.89
CA LEU A 107 -2.15 -16.66 -1.46
C LEU A 107 -3.14 -16.57 -0.31
N ASP A 108 -2.88 -15.69 0.65
CA ASP A 108 -3.85 -15.37 1.70
C ASP A 108 -5.03 -14.60 1.09
N ARG A 109 -6.26 -15.01 1.39
CA ARG A 109 -7.49 -14.38 0.88
C ARG A 109 -7.54 -12.90 1.22
N GLN A 110 -6.97 -12.52 2.36
CA GLN A 110 -6.90 -11.12 2.76
C GLN A 110 -5.96 -10.32 1.85
N LEU A 111 -4.85 -10.89 1.40
CA LEU A 111 -3.94 -10.24 0.44
C LEU A 111 -4.58 -10.05 -0.93
N VAL A 112 -5.36 -11.02 -1.38
CA VAL A 112 -6.13 -10.91 -2.63
C VAL A 112 -7.20 -9.82 -2.52
N ALA A 113 -7.86 -9.70 -1.35
CA ALA A 113 -8.83 -8.65 -1.09
C ALA A 113 -8.17 -7.25 -1.07
N ASP A 114 -7.03 -7.12 -0.39
CA ASP A 114 -6.26 -5.88 -0.33
C ASP A 114 -5.80 -5.48 -1.74
N ALA A 115 -5.22 -6.40 -2.51
CA ALA A 115 -4.81 -6.15 -3.90
C ALA A 115 -5.97 -5.67 -4.78
N ARG A 116 -7.17 -6.26 -4.61
CA ARG A 116 -8.38 -5.81 -5.31
C ARG A 116 -8.74 -4.37 -4.95
N GLU A 117 -8.79 -4.05 -3.65
CA GLU A 117 -9.16 -2.71 -3.17
C GLU A 117 -8.17 -1.66 -3.68
N GLN A 118 -6.88 -2.01 -3.69
CA GLN A 118 -5.83 -1.16 -4.21
C GLN A 118 -5.93 -0.93 -5.73
N LEU A 119 -6.30 -1.96 -6.48
CA LEU A 119 -6.54 -1.85 -7.92
C LEU A 119 -7.78 -0.99 -8.21
N GLU A 120 -8.89 -1.21 -7.50
CA GLU A 120 -10.11 -0.40 -7.63
C GLU A 120 -9.82 1.08 -7.33
N MET A 121 -9.04 1.39 -6.28
CA MET A 121 -8.65 2.77 -5.98
C MET A 121 -7.83 3.43 -7.10
N GLN A 122 -7.05 2.67 -7.85
CA GLN A 122 -6.18 3.20 -8.91
C GLN A 122 -6.89 3.28 -10.27
N THR A 123 -7.69 2.28 -10.60
CA THR A 123 -8.29 2.13 -11.94
C THR A 123 -9.78 2.46 -11.98
N GLY A 124 -10.47 2.49 -10.84
CA GLY A 124 -11.93 2.62 -10.76
C GLY A 124 -12.69 1.36 -11.20
N ILE A 125 -11.98 0.28 -11.53
CA ILE A 125 -12.57 -0.96 -12.05
C ILE A 125 -12.65 -1.99 -10.93
N TRP A 126 -13.87 -2.51 -10.72
CA TRP A 126 -14.11 -3.58 -9.76
C TRP A 126 -14.03 -4.95 -10.44
N LEU A 127 -13.01 -5.72 -10.06
CA LEU A 127 -12.82 -7.11 -10.49
C LEU A 127 -13.31 -8.09 -9.43
N LYS A 128 -13.96 -9.17 -9.87
CA LYS A 128 -14.28 -10.30 -8.97
C LYS A 128 -13.00 -11.04 -8.60
N GLN A 129 -13.01 -11.71 -7.46
CA GLN A 129 -11.88 -12.50 -6.97
C GLN A 129 -11.30 -13.49 -8.02
N PRO A 130 -12.09 -14.30 -8.74
CA PRO A 130 -11.56 -15.18 -9.80
C PRO A 130 -10.95 -14.43 -10.99
N GLU A 131 -11.50 -13.26 -11.36
CA GLU A 131 -10.99 -12.45 -12.47
C GLU A 131 -9.63 -11.82 -12.12
N LEU A 132 -9.48 -11.38 -10.87
CA LEU A 132 -8.21 -10.88 -10.34
C LEU A 132 -7.16 -11.98 -10.26
N ILE A 133 -7.55 -13.19 -9.84
CA ILE A 133 -6.64 -14.34 -9.79
C ILE A 133 -6.17 -14.70 -11.20
N ALA A 134 -7.08 -14.78 -12.18
CA ALA A 134 -6.70 -15.04 -13.57
C ALA A 134 -5.75 -13.96 -14.12
N LEU A 135 -5.98 -12.69 -13.78
CA LEU A 135 -5.08 -11.60 -14.15
C LEU A 135 -3.69 -11.77 -13.52
N MET A 136 -3.63 -12.14 -12.23
CA MET A 136 -2.37 -12.39 -11.52
C MET A 136 -1.61 -13.59 -12.10
N GLU A 137 -2.32 -14.66 -12.46
CA GLU A 137 -1.75 -15.87 -13.06
C GLU A 137 -1.18 -15.61 -14.45
N GLU A 138 -1.91 -14.88 -15.30
CA GLU A 138 -1.46 -14.53 -16.67
C GLU A 138 -0.22 -13.63 -16.67
N SER A 139 0.00 -12.87 -15.60
CA SER A 139 1.08 -11.89 -15.49
C SER A 139 2.21 -12.29 -14.53
N GLY A 140 2.12 -13.45 -13.86
CA GLY A 140 3.09 -13.90 -12.86
C GLY A 140 3.13 -13.04 -11.59
N ILE A 141 2.07 -12.26 -11.34
CA ILE A 141 1.97 -11.39 -10.16
C ILE A 141 1.64 -12.21 -8.90
N ASP A 142 1.10 -13.42 -9.05
CA ASP A 142 0.82 -14.32 -7.94
C ASP A 142 2.09 -14.74 -7.18
N GLU A 143 3.19 -15.00 -7.88
CA GLU A 143 4.49 -15.30 -7.28
C GLU A 143 5.06 -14.09 -6.50
N THR A 144 5.01 -12.90 -7.11
CA THR A 144 5.49 -11.67 -6.46
C THR A 144 4.64 -11.33 -5.23
N LEU A 145 3.32 -11.41 -5.33
CA LEU A 145 2.43 -11.17 -4.19
C LEU A 145 2.67 -12.17 -3.05
N ALA A 146 3.01 -13.42 -3.36
CA ALA A 146 3.37 -14.42 -2.34
C ALA A 146 4.72 -14.14 -1.68
N GLU A 147 5.71 -13.64 -2.43
CA GLU A 147 7.03 -13.29 -1.91
C GLU A 147 6.99 -12.04 -1.00
N PHE A 148 6.32 -10.99 -1.45
CA PHE A 148 6.24 -9.72 -0.72
C PHE A 148 5.17 -9.75 0.38
N GLY A 149 4.16 -10.60 0.26
CA GLY A 149 3.12 -10.77 1.28
C GLY A 149 2.28 -9.52 1.53
N GLU A 150 2.32 -8.55 0.61
CA GLU A 150 1.48 -7.35 0.55
C GLU A 150 1.35 -6.89 -0.91
N ALA A 151 0.23 -6.22 -1.23
CA ALA A 151 0.14 -5.41 -2.42
C ALA A 151 0.97 -4.12 -2.22
N GLU A 152 2.28 -4.22 -2.41
CA GLU A 152 3.18 -3.07 -2.46
C GLU A 152 2.90 -2.20 -3.70
N THR A 153 3.45 -0.98 -3.74
CA THR A 153 3.29 -0.03 -4.86
C THR A 153 3.64 -0.69 -6.20
N GLN A 154 4.70 -1.48 -6.24
CA GLN A 154 5.12 -2.19 -7.45
C GLN A 154 4.09 -3.22 -7.90
N ILE A 155 3.52 -4.00 -6.98
CA ILE A 155 2.48 -4.98 -7.30
C ILE A 155 1.21 -4.28 -7.79
N ARG A 156 0.86 -3.14 -7.18
CA ARG A 156 -0.28 -2.33 -7.62
C ARG A 156 -0.09 -1.80 -9.03
N GLU A 157 1.09 -1.26 -9.35
CA GLU A 157 1.43 -0.80 -10.70
C GLU A 157 1.42 -1.94 -11.71
N MET A 158 2.01 -3.09 -11.37
CA MET A 158 1.98 -4.29 -12.22
C MET A 158 0.55 -4.78 -12.47
N LEU A 159 -0.33 -4.76 -11.45
CA LEU A 159 -1.73 -5.14 -11.60
C LEU A 159 -2.49 -4.17 -12.50
N ALA A 160 -2.26 -2.86 -12.35
CA ALA A 160 -2.87 -1.84 -13.19
C ALA A 160 -2.38 -1.95 -14.65
N ASP A 161 -1.09 -2.23 -14.84
CA ASP A 161 -0.47 -2.45 -16.15
C ASP A 161 -1.00 -3.71 -16.83
N ALA A 162 -1.05 -4.84 -16.11
CA ALA A 162 -1.63 -6.08 -16.62
C ALA A 162 -3.10 -5.89 -17.03
N LEU A 163 -3.88 -5.16 -16.22
CA LEU A 163 -5.28 -4.86 -16.55
C LEU A 163 -5.40 -4.00 -17.81
N ALA A 164 -4.59 -2.95 -17.92
CA ALA A 164 -4.59 -2.08 -19.10
C ALA A 164 -4.13 -2.80 -20.37
N MET A 165 -3.11 -3.65 -20.27
CA MET A 165 -2.66 -4.49 -21.37
C MET A 165 -3.74 -5.48 -21.80
N LYS A 166 -4.49 -6.07 -20.86
CA LYS A 166 -5.59 -7.00 -21.17
C LYS A 166 -6.78 -6.32 -21.84
N LEU A 167 -7.12 -5.09 -21.43
CA LEU A 167 -8.31 -4.37 -21.90
C LEU A 167 -8.08 -3.51 -23.15
N VAL A 168 -6.97 -2.77 -23.17
CA VAL A 168 -6.67 -1.74 -24.17
C VAL A 168 -5.44 -2.11 -25.01
N GLY A 169 -4.65 -3.10 -24.59
CA GLY A 169 -3.39 -3.47 -25.27
C GLY A 169 -2.29 -2.42 -25.13
N ARG A 170 -2.42 -1.53 -24.14
CA ARG A 170 -1.46 -0.46 -23.84
C ARG A 170 -1.08 -0.51 -22.37
N SER A 171 0.16 -0.12 -22.07
CA SER A 171 0.67 -0.08 -20.70
C SER A 171 -0.02 1.01 -19.88
N TRP A 172 -0.14 0.79 -18.56
CA TRP A 172 -0.61 1.79 -17.62
C TRP A 172 0.30 3.02 -17.65
N PRO A 173 -0.24 4.24 -17.83
CA PRO A 173 0.59 5.42 -17.92
C PRO A 173 1.24 5.71 -16.55
N MET A 174 2.57 5.78 -16.53
CA MET A 174 3.31 6.25 -15.36
C MET A 174 2.89 7.70 -15.03
N CYS A 175 2.94 8.10 -13.76
CA CYS A 175 2.51 9.44 -13.31
C CYS A 175 3.11 10.63 -14.09
N GLY A 176 4.24 10.46 -14.78
CA GLY A 176 4.82 11.49 -15.68
C GLY A 176 4.29 11.50 -17.12
N ALA A 177 3.65 10.42 -17.58
CA ALA A 177 3.12 10.30 -18.95
C ALA A 177 1.71 10.88 -19.09
N LEU A 178 0.89 10.84 -18.01
CA LEU A 178 -0.44 11.45 -17.98
C LEU A 178 -0.39 12.96 -18.23
N CYS A 179 0.65 13.64 -17.77
CA CYS A 179 0.84 15.08 -17.99
C CYS A 179 1.18 15.44 -19.45
N ASN A 180 1.83 14.54 -20.19
CA ASN A 180 2.28 14.78 -21.57
C ASN A 180 1.31 14.24 -22.64
N ALA A 181 0.44 13.30 -22.27
CA ALA A 181 -0.54 12.70 -23.18
C ALA A 181 -1.83 13.51 -23.33
N ALA A 182 -2.14 14.37 -22.34
CA ALA A 182 -3.27 15.30 -22.41
C ALA A 182 -3.20 16.26 -23.61
N ASP A 183 -2.00 16.49 -24.16
CA ASP A 183 -1.78 17.41 -25.28
C ASP A 183 -1.90 16.76 -26.68
N LYS A 184 -2.10 15.43 -26.81
CA LYS A 184 -2.01 14.77 -28.14
C LYS A 184 -3.11 13.77 -28.52
N SER A 185 -4.04 13.40 -27.64
CA SER A 185 -5.15 12.50 -28.00
C SER A 185 -6.50 12.98 -27.45
N ASN A 186 -7.49 13.12 -28.33
CA ASN A 186 -8.87 13.56 -28.01
C ASN A 186 -9.68 12.57 -27.16
N VAL A 187 -9.08 11.47 -26.71
CA VAL A 187 -9.71 10.48 -25.81
C VAL A 187 -8.78 10.27 -24.63
N SER A 188 -9.26 10.49 -23.42
CA SER A 188 -8.48 10.20 -22.22
C SER A 188 -8.29 8.68 -22.12
N PHE A 189 -7.07 8.24 -21.81
CA PHE A 189 -6.76 6.81 -21.59
C PHE A 189 -7.73 6.16 -20.60
N SER A 190 -8.17 6.91 -19.58
CA SER A 190 -9.22 6.48 -18.65
C SER A 190 -10.55 6.16 -19.34
N ALA A 191 -11.01 6.98 -20.29
CA ALA A 191 -12.26 6.74 -21.00
C ALA A 191 -12.16 5.53 -21.94
N GLU A 192 -11.00 5.30 -22.58
CA GLU A 192 -10.76 4.09 -23.37
C GLU A 192 -10.81 2.83 -22.50
N LEU A 193 -10.17 2.90 -21.32
CA LEU A 193 -10.15 1.82 -20.34
C LEU A 193 -11.55 1.52 -19.80
N ASP A 194 -12.34 2.54 -19.46
CA ASP A 194 -13.71 2.39 -18.95
C ASP A 194 -14.63 1.74 -19.99
N VAL A 195 -14.50 2.13 -21.26
CA VAL A 195 -15.26 1.52 -22.36
C VAL A 195 -14.86 0.06 -22.56
N ALA A 196 -13.56 -0.25 -22.51
CA ALA A 196 -13.06 -1.61 -22.62
C ALA A 196 -13.51 -2.48 -21.43
N ALA A 197 -13.48 -1.93 -20.22
CA ALA A 197 -13.94 -2.60 -19.01
C ALA A 197 -15.45 -2.89 -19.06
N LYS A 198 -16.27 -1.92 -19.50
CA LYS A 198 -17.72 -2.13 -19.71
C LYS A 198 -18.00 -3.19 -20.78
N LYS A 199 -17.22 -3.23 -21.86
CA LYS A 199 -17.33 -4.28 -22.91
C LYS A 199 -16.95 -5.65 -22.39
N ALA A 200 -15.98 -5.74 -21.49
CA ALA A 200 -15.59 -6.99 -20.83
C ALA A 200 -16.57 -7.43 -19.73
N GLY A 201 -17.59 -6.61 -19.41
CA GLY A 201 -18.59 -6.90 -18.38
C GLY A 201 -18.13 -6.57 -16.96
N TYR A 202 -17.03 -5.81 -16.80
CA TYR A 202 -16.57 -5.34 -15.50
C TYR A 202 -17.39 -4.13 -15.05
N MET A 203 -17.51 -3.98 -13.73
CA MET A 203 -18.20 -2.87 -13.12
C MET A 203 -17.23 -1.70 -12.95
N VAL A 204 -17.51 -0.60 -13.63
CA VAL A 204 -16.72 0.64 -13.60
C VAL A 204 -17.45 1.66 -12.73
N ARG A 205 -16.73 2.29 -11.80
CA ARG A 205 -17.31 3.21 -10.82
C ARG A 205 -17.09 4.68 -11.17
#